data_AF-A0A929HMY3-F1
#
_entry.id   AF-A0A929HMY3-F1
#
_cell.length_a   1.000
_cell.length_b   1.000
_cell.length_c   1.000
_cell.angle_alpha   90.00
_cell.angle_beta   90.00
_cell.angle_gamma   90.00
#
_symmetry.space_group_name_H-M   'P 1'
#
loop_
_entity.id
_entity.type
_entity.pdbx_description
1 polymer ?
#
loop_
_entity_poly.entity_id
_entity_poly.type
_entity_poly.pdbx_seq_one_letter_code
_entity_poly.pdbx_strand_id
1 'polypeptide(L)'
;MHKSKIAVFWRPVPLIALLFFIATFFALSHDTRAASNKEYESLRIFTDVVGIIQENYTDDTEINELVYSAVDGMLKDLDPHSSFMTPDAYKEMQIDTKGSFGGVGIEIGIRDGILMVVSPIEDTPAYKAGLKAKDFIVKIEKKPTKDMSLGDAVKLIRGKRGTSVKLWIMRKGFKEPKAFDVVRDVIKIKSVKFEDLGE
;
A
#
# COMPACT_ATOMS: atom_id res chain seq x y z
N MET A 1 59.87 62.35 -17.16
CA MET A 1 58.83 61.38 -17.52
C MET A 1 59.36 60.42 -18.58
N HIS A 2 59.89 59.27 -18.16
CA HIS A 2 60.42 58.25 -19.08
C HIS A 2 59.58 56.98 -18.89
N LYS A 3 58.70 56.68 -19.86
CA LYS A 3 57.90 55.45 -19.86
C LYS A 3 58.66 54.38 -20.66
N SER A 4 59.24 53.41 -19.99
CA SER A 4 59.82 52.22 -20.61
C SER A 4 58.71 51.31 -21.12
N LYS A 5 58.65 51.09 -22.44
CA LYS A 5 57.75 50.11 -23.07
C LYS A 5 58.39 48.73 -22.97
N ILE A 6 57.73 47.82 -22.25
CA ILE A 6 58.09 46.39 -22.21
C ILE A 6 57.45 45.74 -23.44
N ALA A 7 58.26 45.36 -24.41
CA ALA A 7 57.81 44.57 -25.56
C ALA A 7 57.63 43.11 -25.12
N VAL A 8 56.38 42.68 -24.95
CA VAL A 8 56.04 41.29 -24.63
C VAL A 8 56.11 40.47 -25.92
N PHE A 9 57.15 39.65 -26.01
CA PHE A 9 57.41 38.75 -27.13
C PHE A 9 56.49 37.52 -27.03
N TRP A 10 55.39 37.52 -27.81
CA TRP A 10 54.44 36.41 -27.92
C TRP A 10 55.11 35.19 -28.58
N ARG A 11 55.44 34.16 -27.78
CA ARG A 11 55.73 32.80 -28.28
C ARG A 11 54.49 31.93 -28.08
N PRO A 12 54.16 30.99 -28.99
CA PRO A 12 52.91 30.20 -28.97
C PRO A 12 52.85 29.12 -27.87
N VAL A 13 53.62 29.28 -26.80
CA VAL A 13 53.65 28.38 -25.64
C VAL A 13 52.30 28.25 -24.91
N PRO A 14 51.49 29.31 -24.70
CA PRO A 14 50.24 29.17 -23.96
C PRO A 14 49.17 28.37 -24.73
N LEU A 15 49.25 28.37 -26.07
CA LEU A 15 48.27 27.72 -26.94
C LEU A 15 48.47 26.20 -26.98
N ILE A 16 49.73 25.76 -26.95
CA ILE A 16 50.09 24.34 -26.87
C ILE A 16 49.74 23.78 -25.49
N ALA A 17 50.01 24.53 -24.41
CA ALA A 17 49.63 24.13 -23.05
C ALA A 17 48.11 24.01 -22.89
N LEU A 18 47.33 24.91 -23.50
CA LEU A 18 45.87 24.85 -23.49
C LEU A 18 45.35 23.62 -24.24
N LEU A 19 45.90 23.32 -25.43
CA LEU A 19 45.53 22.12 -26.18
C LEU A 19 45.88 20.83 -25.43
N PHE A 20 47.03 20.80 -24.76
CA PHE A 20 47.42 19.67 -23.91
C PHE A 20 46.46 19.51 -22.73
N PHE A 21 46.06 20.62 -22.10
CA PHE A 21 45.12 20.61 -20.97
C PHE A 21 43.72 20.13 -21.39
N ILE A 22 43.24 20.56 -22.56
CA ILE A 22 41.98 20.09 -23.15
C ILE A 22 42.06 18.60 -23.48
N ALA A 23 43.17 18.14 -24.07
CA ALA A 23 43.36 16.73 -24.39
C ALA A 23 43.42 15.85 -23.13
N THR A 24 44.10 16.29 -22.07
CA THR A 24 44.12 15.58 -20.79
C THR A 24 42.77 15.59 -20.08
N PHE A 25 42.01 16.68 -20.18
CA PHE A 25 40.65 16.75 -19.63
C PHE A 25 39.70 15.80 -20.38
N PHE A 26 39.83 15.73 -21.70
CA PHE A 26 39.04 14.81 -22.54
C PHE A 26 39.41 13.34 -22.30
N ALA A 27 40.69 13.06 -22.06
CA ALA A 27 41.19 11.72 -21.71
C ALA A 27 40.80 11.29 -20.29
N LEU A 28 40.81 12.21 -19.30
CA LEU A 28 40.28 11.92 -17.95
C LEU A 28 38.75 11.78 -17.91
N SER A 29 38.04 12.30 -18.92
CA SER A 29 36.58 12.20 -19.03
C SER A 29 36.09 10.94 -19.75
N HIS A 30 37.00 10.11 -20.27
CA HIS A 30 36.70 8.83 -20.94
C HIS A 30 36.46 7.67 -19.97
N ASP A 31 35.78 7.95 -18.85
CA ASP A 31 35.29 6.91 -17.93
C ASP A 31 33.77 7.06 -17.75
N THR A 32 33.07 7.06 -18.88
CA THR A 32 31.60 7.03 -18.89
C THR A 32 31.07 5.88 -19.74
N ARG A 33 30.54 4.88 -19.03
CA ARG A 33 29.28 4.20 -19.35
C ARG A 33 29.29 3.13 -20.46
N ALA A 34 30.12 2.10 -20.32
CA ALA A 34 29.89 0.82 -21.02
C ALA A 34 28.79 -0.04 -20.35
N ALA A 35 28.49 0.18 -19.06
CA ALA A 35 27.41 -0.46 -18.31
C ALA A 35 26.03 0.19 -18.53
N SER A 36 25.76 0.71 -19.74
CA SER A 36 24.50 1.39 -20.04
C SER A 36 23.70 0.74 -21.16
N ASN A 37 24.35 0.25 -22.22
CA ASN A 37 23.60 -0.25 -23.37
C ASN A 37 22.75 -1.49 -23.05
N LYS A 38 23.24 -2.43 -22.26
CA LYS A 38 22.51 -3.68 -21.96
C LYS A 38 21.35 -3.44 -20.98
N GLU A 39 21.57 -2.59 -20.00
CA GLU A 39 20.58 -2.18 -19.00
C GLU A 39 19.44 -1.39 -19.65
N TYR A 40 19.76 -0.47 -20.58
CA TYR A 40 18.74 0.27 -21.34
C TYR A 40 17.93 -0.63 -22.27
N GLU A 41 18.57 -1.57 -22.97
CA GLU A 41 17.84 -2.55 -23.81
C GLU A 41 16.91 -3.44 -22.98
N SER A 42 17.35 -3.85 -21.78
CA SER A 42 16.52 -4.68 -20.89
C SER A 42 15.30 -3.91 -20.35
N LEU A 43 15.48 -2.62 -20.02
CA LEU A 43 14.37 -1.76 -19.60
C LEU A 43 13.40 -1.47 -20.74
N ARG A 44 13.90 -1.35 -21.98
CA ARG A 44 13.08 -1.13 -23.16
C ARG A 44 12.12 -2.29 -23.41
N ILE A 45 12.61 -3.54 -23.27
CA ILE A 45 11.75 -4.73 -23.40
C ILE A 45 10.58 -4.66 -22.40
N PHE A 46 10.86 -4.27 -21.16
CA PHE A 46 9.82 -4.12 -20.14
C PHE A 46 8.80 -3.05 -20.52
N THR A 47 9.24 -1.86 -20.94
CA THR A 47 8.32 -0.77 -21.32
C THR A 47 7.49 -1.12 -22.57
N ASP A 48 8.09 -1.82 -23.53
CA ASP A 48 7.39 -2.24 -24.76
C ASP A 48 6.28 -3.24 -24.42
N VAL A 49 6.55 -4.21 -23.53
CA VAL A 49 5.54 -5.19 -23.08
C VAL A 49 4.40 -4.50 -22.34
N VAL A 50 4.69 -3.57 -21.43
CA VAL A 50 3.65 -2.81 -20.72
C VAL A 50 2.80 -2.01 -21.72
N GLY A 51 3.42 -1.36 -22.71
CA GLY A 51 2.70 -0.61 -23.74
C GLY A 51 1.77 -1.49 -24.58
N ILE A 52 2.25 -2.67 -25.02
CA ILE A 52 1.44 -3.64 -25.77
C ILE A 52 0.23 -4.09 -24.95
N ILE A 53 0.39 -4.36 -23.65
CA ILE A 53 -0.72 -4.75 -22.77
C ILE A 53 -1.76 -3.62 -22.71
N GLN A 54 -1.34 -2.38 -22.48
CA GLN A 54 -2.29 -1.26 -22.39
C GLN A 54 -3.06 -1.00 -23.69
N GLU A 55 -2.44 -1.22 -24.84
CA GLU A 55 -3.07 -0.97 -26.14
C GLU A 55 -4.02 -2.09 -26.57
N ASN A 56 -3.70 -3.34 -26.23
CA ASN A 56 -4.39 -4.52 -26.75
C ASN A 56 -5.30 -5.21 -25.74
N TYR A 57 -5.16 -4.91 -24.44
CA TYR A 57 -6.00 -5.52 -23.41
C TYR A 57 -7.37 -4.83 -23.33
N THR A 58 -8.42 -5.63 -23.20
CA THR A 58 -9.81 -5.16 -23.32
C THR A 58 -10.30 -4.44 -22.05
N ASP A 59 -9.68 -4.70 -20.90
CA ASP A 59 -10.07 -4.10 -19.63
C ASP A 59 -9.14 -2.93 -19.25
N ASP A 60 -9.71 -1.89 -18.62
CA ASP A 60 -8.95 -0.77 -18.06
C ASP A 60 -7.97 -1.29 -17.00
N THR A 61 -6.67 -1.26 -17.32
CA THR A 61 -5.60 -1.67 -16.41
C THR A 61 -4.75 -0.47 -16.02
N GLU A 62 -4.66 -0.21 -14.71
CA GLU A 62 -3.83 0.84 -14.16
C GLU A 62 -2.34 0.45 -14.28
N ILE A 63 -1.51 1.34 -14.85
CA ILE A 63 -0.07 1.09 -15.05
C ILE A 63 0.61 0.65 -13.75
N ASN A 64 0.25 1.29 -12.64
CA ASN A 64 0.82 0.99 -11.33
C ASN A 64 0.55 -0.46 -10.90
N GLU A 65 -0.62 -1.01 -11.22
CA GLU A 65 -0.98 -2.39 -10.87
C GLU A 65 -0.17 -3.40 -11.69
N LEU A 66 0.07 -3.11 -12.98
CA LEU A 66 0.95 -3.92 -13.83
C LEU A 66 2.39 -3.92 -13.31
N VAL A 67 2.90 -2.75 -12.93
CA VAL A 67 4.26 -2.63 -12.37
C VAL A 67 4.38 -3.36 -11.04
N TYR A 68 3.42 -3.20 -10.13
CA TYR A 68 3.45 -3.90 -8.84
C TYR A 68 3.38 -5.41 -9.00
N SER A 69 2.56 -5.89 -9.93
CA SER A 69 2.43 -7.32 -10.24
C SER A 69 3.72 -7.88 -10.85
N ALA A 70 4.39 -7.12 -11.71
CA ALA A 70 5.68 -7.50 -12.27
C ALA A 70 6.77 -7.60 -11.20
N VAL A 71 6.83 -6.65 -10.26
CA VAL A 71 7.78 -6.68 -9.14
C VAL A 71 7.51 -7.88 -8.23
N ASP A 72 6.25 -8.16 -7.89
CA ASP A 72 5.87 -9.32 -7.10
C ASP A 72 6.26 -10.64 -7.79
N GLY A 73 6.06 -10.73 -9.11
CA GLY A 73 6.50 -11.88 -9.92
C GLY A 73 8.02 -12.07 -9.91
N MET A 74 8.80 -10.99 -10.07
CA MET A 74 10.27 -11.06 -10.03
C MET A 74 10.80 -11.54 -8.66
N LEU A 75 10.17 -11.13 -7.56
CA LEU A 75 10.60 -11.52 -6.21
C LEU A 75 10.27 -12.96 -5.87
N LYS A 76 9.13 -13.48 -6.34
CA LYS A 76 8.72 -14.88 -6.14
C LYS A 76 9.74 -15.89 -6.67
N ASP A 77 10.37 -15.58 -7.80
CA ASP A 77 11.41 -16.43 -8.40
C ASP A 77 12.77 -16.26 -7.72
N LEU A 78 13.04 -15.12 -7.09
CA LEU A 78 14.32 -14.81 -6.47
C LEU A 78 14.49 -15.48 -5.10
N ASP A 79 13.49 -15.35 -4.22
CA ASP A 79 13.53 -15.86 -2.85
C ASP A 79 12.11 -16.02 -2.27
N PRO A 80 11.74 -17.21 -1.74
CA PRO A 80 10.44 -17.45 -1.09
C PRO A 80 10.10 -16.53 0.10
N HIS A 81 11.10 -15.88 0.69
CA HIS A 81 10.90 -14.97 1.83
C HIS A 81 10.87 -13.49 1.44
N SER A 82 11.13 -13.18 0.18
CA SER A 82 11.08 -11.82 -0.35
C SER A 82 9.69 -11.51 -0.89
N SER A 83 9.10 -10.39 -0.48
CA SER A 83 7.81 -9.92 -1.00
C SER A 83 7.80 -8.41 -1.18
N PHE A 84 7.03 -7.95 -2.17
CA PHE A 84 6.80 -6.52 -2.41
C PHE A 84 5.48 -6.10 -1.78
N MET A 85 5.49 -5.01 -1.02
CA MET A 85 4.28 -4.42 -0.47
C MET A 85 3.84 -3.25 -1.32
N THR A 86 2.64 -3.35 -1.90
CA THR A 86 1.99 -2.18 -2.51
C THR A 86 1.75 -1.10 -1.46
N PRO A 87 1.59 0.19 -1.86
CA PRO A 87 1.33 1.27 -0.90
C PRO A 87 0.15 1.00 0.04
N ASP A 88 -0.92 0.37 -0.46
CA ASP A 88 -2.08 -0.01 0.34
C ASP A 88 -1.76 -1.16 1.31
N ALA A 89 -1.05 -2.19 0.87
CA ALA A 89 -0.64 -3.31 1.73
C ALA A 89 0.32 -2.86 2.84
N TYR A 90 1.27 -1.98 2.50
CA TYR A 90 2.18 -1.38 3.47
C TYR A 90 1.43 -0.53 4.51
N LYS A 91 0.43 0.25 4.06
CA LYS A 91 -0.41 1.03 4.96
C LYS A 91 -1.22 0.15 5.90
N GLU A 92 -1.76 -0.97 5.42
CA GLU A 92 -2.48 -1.94 6.25
C GLU A 92 -1.55 -2.61 7.27
N MET A 93 -0.35 -3.04 6.87
CA MET A 93 0.66 -3.57 7.79
C MET A 93 1.01 -2.57 8.90
N GLN A 94 1.15 -1.28 8.56
CA GLN A 94 1.38 -0.24 9.55
C GLN A 94 0.21 -0.06 10.51
N ILE A 95 -1.03 -0.20 10.01
CA ILE A 95 -2.24 -0.14 10.83
C ILE A 95 -2.22 -1.30 11.84
N ASP A 96 -2.03 -2.53 11.35
CA ASP A 96 -1.97 -3.75 12.18
C ASP A 96 -0.84 -3.67 13.22
N THR A 97 0.37 -3.25 12.82
CA THR A 97 1.54 -3.12 13.72
C THR A 97 1.29 -2.09 14.83
N LYS A 98 0.46 -1.07 14.57
CA LYS A 98 0.07 -0.07 15.58
C LYS A 98 -1.06 -0.56 16.50
N GLY A 99 -1.44 -1.84 16.42
CA GLY A 99 -2.57 -2.40 17.17
C GLY A 99 -3.89 -1.70 16.83
N SER A 100 -3.96 -1.12 15.63
CA SER A 100 -5.11 -0.41 15.12
C SER A 100 -5.71 -1.24 13.99
N PHE A 101 -7.02 -1.35 13.87
CA PHE A 101 -7.66 -2.09 12.78
C PHE A 101 -8.71 -1.23 12.10
N GLY A 102 -8.74 -1.21 10.77
CA GLY A 102 -9.79 -0.54 10.01
C GLY A 102 -11.06 -1.38 9.96
N GLY A 103 -12.18 -0.88 10.48
CA GLY A 103 -13.45 -1.60 10.44
C GLY A 103 -14.49 -1.01 11.38
N VAL A 104 -15.38 -1.86 11.89
CA VAL A 104 -16.48 -1.41 12.77
C VAL A 104 -16.25 -1.71 14.25
N GLY A 105 -15.26 -2.55 14.59
CA GLY A 105 -14.94 -2.91 15.98
C GLY A 105 -15.80 -4.03 16.56
N ILE A 106 -16.05 -5.09 15.78
CA ILE A 106 -16.69 -6.32 16.25
C ILE A 106 -15.78 -7.52 16.09
N GLU A 107 -15.86 -8.42 17.06
CA GLU A 107 -15.40 -9.79 16.92
C GLU A 107 -16.54 -10.64 16.37
N ILE A 108 -16.28 -11.39 15.32
CA ILE A 108 -17.25 -12.27 14.65
C ILE A 108 -16.74 -13.70 14.62
N GLY A 109 -17.67 -14.64 14.63
CA GLY A 109 -17.41 -16.06 14.53
C GLY A 109 -18.54 -16.76 13.80
N ILE A 110 -18.34 -18.02 13.45
CA ILE A 110 -19.38 -18.86 12.86
C ILE A 110 -19.84 -19.85 13.93
N ARG A 111 -21.14 -19.90 14.18
CA ARG A 111 -21.75 -20.88 15.08
C ARG A 111 -22.93 -21.52 14.36
N ASP A 112 -22.96 -22.85 14.32
CA ASP A 112 -23.99 -23.64 13.65
C ASP A 112 -24.18 -23.24 12.16
N GLY A 113 -23.08 -22.87 11.48
CA GLY A 113 -23.09 -22.42 10.09
C GLY A 113 -23.60 -20.99 9.86
N ILE A 114 -23.89 -20.23 10.93
CA ILE A 114 -24.40 -18.86 10.86
C ILE A 114 -23.36 -17.89 11.41
N LEU A 115 -23.14 -16.78 10.70
CA LEU A 115 -22.28 -15.70 11.14
C LEU A 115 -22.89 -14.99 12.37
N MET A 116 -22.10 -14.90 13.44
CA MET A 116 -22.51 -14.36 14.73
C MET A 116 -21.48 -13.33 15.23
N VAL A 117 -21.97 -12.28 15.90
CA VAL A 117 -21.14 -11.37 16.69
C VAL A 117 -20.77 -12.06 18.01
N VAL A 118 -19.49 -12.31 18.21
CA VAL A 118 -18.95 -12.83 19.48
C VAL A 118 -19.03 -11.74 20.53
N SER A 119 -18.40 -10.59 20.25
CA SER A 119 -18.43 -9.42 21.12
C SER A 119 -18.18 -8.13 20.33
N PRO A 120 -18.97 -7.06 20.54
CA PRO A 120 -18.58 -5.72 20.13
C PRO A 120 -17.49 -5.20 21.09
N ILE A 121 -16.46 -4.56 20.54
CA ILE A 121 -15.42 -3.91 21.34
C ILE A 121 -16.00 -2.60 21.88
N GLU A 122 -15.87 -2.34 23.18
CA GLU A 122 -16.35 -1.11 23.80
C GLU A 122 -15.76 0.15 23.13
N ASP A 123 -16.52 1.26 23.18
CA ASP A 123 -16.19 2.55 22.56
C ASP A 123 -16.07 2.57 21.02
N THR A 124 -16.21 1.42 20.35
CA THR A 124 -16.13 1.33 18.88
C THR A 124 -17.44 1.71 18.19
N PRO A 125 -17.42 2.01 16.87
CA PRO A 125 -18.62 2.32 16.10
C PRO A 125 -19.72 1.26 16.22
N ALA A 126 -19.36 -0.03 16.21
CA ALA A 126 -20.30 -1.12 16.38
C ALA A 126 -20.99 -1.15 17.75
N TYR A 127 -20.23 -0.90 18.81
CA TYR A 127 -20.78 -0.80 20.16
C TYR A 127 -21.74 0.39 20.26
N LYS A 128 -21.36 1.54 19.71
CA LYS A 128 -22.19 2.76 19.65
C LYS A 128 -23.43 2.58 18.79
N ALA A 129 -23.36 1.77 17.73
CA ALA A 129 -24.50 1.39 16.91
C ALA A 129 -25.48 0.44 17.63
N GLY A 130 -25.11 -0.10 18.80
CA GLY A 130 -25.97 -0.96 19.60
C GLY A 130 -25.95 -2.43 19.18
N LEU A 131 -24.90 -2.86 18.48
CA LEU A 131 -24.60 -4.28 18.28
C LEU A 131 -24.30 -4.93 19.63
N LYS A 132 -24.70 -6.19 19.78
CA LYS A 132 -24.55 -6.95 21.03
C LYS A 132 -23.95 -8.32 20.74
N ALA A 133 -23.34 -8.89 21.77
CA ALA A 133 -22.92 -10.28 21.73
C ALA A 133 -24.10 -11.20 21.39
N LYS A 134 -23.84 -12.26 20.62
CA LYS A 134 -24.82 -13.25 20.14
C LYS A 134 -25.83 -12.73 19.10
N ASP A 135 -25.56 -11.57 18.51
CA ASP A 135 -26.29 -11.12 17.34
C ASP A 135 -25.93 -11.98 16.12
N PHE A 136 -26.93 -12.44 15.38
CA PHE A 136 -26.70 -13.12 14.11
C PHE A 136 -26.68 -12.10 12.99
N ILE A 137 -25.59 -12.07 12.23
CA ILE A 137 -25.49 -11.23 11.03
C ILE A 137 -26.07 -12.05 9.88
N VAL A 138 -27.24 -11.66 9.36
CA VAL A 138 -27.93 -12.40 8.29
C VAL A 138 -27.62 -11.86 6.90
N LYS A 139 -27.18 -10.60 6.81
CA LYS A 139 -26.84 -9.93 5.57
C LYS A 139 -25.86 -8.79 5.83
N ILE A 140 -24.85 -8.68 4.97
CA ILE A 140 -23.90 -7.57 4.95
C ILE A 140 -24.15 -6.83 3.64
N GLU A 141 -24.53 -5.56 3.71
CA GLU A 141 -24.99 -4.77 2.57
C GLU A 141 -26.15 -5.44 1.82
N LYS A 142 -25.88 -5.91 0.60
CA LYS A 142 -26.81 -6.62 -0.28
C LYS A 142 -26.59 -8.14 -0.28
N LYS A 143 -25.53 -8.63 0.37
CA LYS A 143 -25.11 -10.04 0.31
C LYS A 143 -25.59 -10.83 1.54
N PRO A 144 -26.32 -11.94 1.37
CA PRO A 144 -26.66 -12.82 2.48
C PRO A 144 -25.38 -13.46 3.05
N THR A 145 -25.36 -13.71 4.35
CA THR A 145 -24.21 -14.31 5.06
C THR A 145 -24.32 -15.82 5.22
N LYS A 146 -25.45 -16.41 4.82
CA LYS A 146 -25.61 -17.86 4.79
C LYS A 146 -24.54 -18.45 3.85
N ASP A 147 -23.82 -19.46 4.33
CA ASP A 147 -22.72 -20.13 3.62
C ASP A 147 -21.50 -19.24 3.31
N MET A 148 -21.44 -18.02 3.88
CA MET A 148 -20.30 -17.13 3.74
C MET A 148 -19.14 -17.56 4.64
N SER A 149 -17.91 -17.59 4.10
CA SER A 149 -16.73 -17.85 4.91
C SER A 149 -16.45 -16.69 5.88
N LEU A 150 -15.76 -16.99 6.99
CA LEU A 150 -15.36 -15.95 7.95
C LEU A 150 -14.50 -14.87 7.27
N GLY A 151 -13.58 -15.29 6.38
CA GLY A 151 -12.71 -14.38 5.64
C GLY A 151 -13.48 -13.43 4.73
N ASP A 152 -14.51 -13.92 4.03
CA ASP A 152 -15.33 -13.07 3.15
C ASP A 152 -16.16 -12.06 3.94
N ALA A 153 -16.70 -12.48 5.09
CA ALA A 153 -17.40 -11.58 6.00
C ALA A 153 -16.46 -10.47 6.50
N VAL A 154 -15.25 -10.83 6.93
CA VAL A 154 -14.23 -9.85 7.36
C VAL A 154 -13.91 -8.85 6.25
N LYS A 155 -13.71 -9.30 5.00
CA LYS A 155 -13.43 -8.41 3.87
C LYS A 155 -14.54 -7.40 3.60
N LEU A 156 -15.82 -7.79 3.76
CA LEU A 156 -16.96 -6.90 3.56
C LEU A 156 -17.13 -5.90 4.71
N ILE A 157 -16.85 -6.32 5.94
CA ILE A 157 -17.00 -5.48 7.15
C ILE A 157 -15.84 -4.49 7.28
N ARG A 158 -14.62 -4.92 6.93
CA ARG A 158 -13.46 -4.03 6.79
C ARG A 158 -13.65 -3.05 5.63
N GLY A 159 -12.87 -1.99 5.63
CA GLY A 159 -12.92 -0.96 4.59
C GLY A 159 -12.37 0.37 5.06
N LYS A 160 -12.35 1.35 4.14
CA LYS A 160 -11.78 2.68 4.40
C LYS A 160 -12.54 3.39 5.53
N ARG A 161 -11.79 4.04 6.42
CA ARG A 161 -12.33 4.91 7.49
C ARG A 161 -13.32 5.93 6.89
N GLY A 162 -14.43 6.16 7.59
CA GLY A 162 -15.47 7.10 7.20
C GLY A 162 -16.52 6.54 6.23
N THR A 163 -16.29 5.36 5.65
CA THR A 163 -17.33 4.67 4.86
C THR A 163 -18.31 3.94 5.79
N SER A 164 -19.58 3.82 5.41
CA SER A 164 -20.58 3.06 6.17
C SER A 164 -20.64 1.60 5.71
N VAL A 165 -20.97 0.69 6.62
CA VAL A 165 -21.42 -0.66 6.31
C VAL A 165 -22.78 -0.94 6.94
N LYS A 166 -23.69 -1.50 6.15
CA LYS A 166 -25.02 -1.91 6.60
C LYS A 166 -25.03 -3.37 7.02
N LEU A 167 -25.26 -3.62 8.29
CA LEU A 167 -25.35 -4.96 8.87
C LEU A 167 -26.81 -5.27 9.23
N TRP A 168 -27.35 -6.34 8.67
CA TRP A 168 -28.68 -6.83 9.05
C TRP A 168 -28.54 -7.86 10.15
N ILE A 169 -29.14 -7.54 11.28
CA ILE A 169 -28.99 -8.29 12.52
C ILE A 169 -30.30 -8.95 12.90
N MET A 170 -30.23 -10.25 13.18
CA MET A 170 -31.25 -11.01 13.86
C MET A 170 -30.85 -11.21 15.32
N ARG A 171 -31.71 -10.73 16.24
CA ARG A 171 -31.52 -10.83 17.69
C ARG A 171 -32.74 -11.50 18.30
N LYS A 172 -32.55 -12.30 19.36
CA LYS A 172 -33.66 -12.89 20.12
C LYS A 172 -34.64 -11.79 20.58
N GLY A 173 -35.88 -11.87 20.13
CA GLY A 173 -36.93 -10.87 20.38
C GLY A 173 -37.23 -9.92 19.21
N PHE A 174 -36.42 -9.94 18.14
CA PHE A 174 -36.81 -9.30 16.88
C PHE A 174 -37.71 -10.22 16.08
N LYS A 175 -38.82 -9.68 15.55
CA LYS A 175 -39.69 -10.41 14.61
C LYS A 175 -39.03 -10.56 13.23
N GLU A 176 -38.21 -9.58 12.84
CA GLU A 176 -37.53 -9.51 11.55
C GLU A 176 -36.12 -8.93 11.72
N PRO A 177 -35.18 -9.22 10.80
CA PRO A 177 -33.84 -8.62 10.85
C PRO A 177 -33.89 -7.09 10.79
N LYS A 178 -33.10 -6.42 11.62
CA LYS A 178 -32.97 -4.96 11.61
C LYS A 178 -31.65 -4.52 11.01
N ALA A 179 -31.68 -3.46 10.22
CA ALA A 179 -30.48 -2.87 9.65
C ALA A 179 -29.79 -1.94 10.67
N PHE A 180 -28.47 -2.07 10.78
CA PHE A 180 -27.58 -1.21 11.54
C PHE A 180 -26.56 -0.62 10.57
N ASP A 181 -26.60 0.69 10.39
CA ASP A 181 -25.58 1.41 9.63
C ASP A 181 -24.42 1.76 10.57
N VAL A 182 -23.25 1.22 10.28
CA VAL A 182 -22.06 1.38 11.13
C VAL A 182 -20.95 2.04 10.33
N VAL A 183 -20.51 3.21 10.78
CA VAL A 183 -19.42 3.94 10.13
C VAL A 183 -18.09 3.31 10.52
N ARG A 184 -17.29 2.96 9.51
CA ARG A 184 -15.96 2.37 9.72
C ARG A 184 -15.02 3.40 10.33
N ASP A 185 -14.26 2.99 11.32
CA ASP A 185 -13.23 3.80 11.96
C ASP A 185 -11.97 2.97 12.23
N VAL A 186 -10.92 3.66 12.67
CA VAL A 186 -9.67 3.04 13.14
C VAL A 186 -9.89 2.62 14.59
N ILE A 187 -9.97 1.32 14.81
CA ILE A 187 -10.21 0.70 16.11
C ILE A 187 -8.86 0.50 16.80
N LYS A 188 -8.64 1.16 17.94
CA LYS A 188 -7.43 0.97 18.75
C LYS A 188 -7.68 -0.08 19.83
N ILE A 189 -6.87 -1.12 19.88
CA ILE A 189 -6.93 -2.09 20.98
C ILE A 189 -6.26 -1.47 22.22
N LYS A 190 -6.99 -1.36 23.33
CA LYS A 190 -6.42 -1.00 24.63
C LYS A 190 -5.79 -2.27 25.22
N SER A 191 -4.46 -2.28 25.42
CA SER A 191 -3.73 -3.50 25.81
C SER A 191 -4.05 -4.01 27.21
N VAL A 192 -4.48 -3.16 28.15
CA VAL A 192 -4.98 -3.55 29.49
C VAL A 192 -5.93 -2.48 30.03
N LYS A 193 -6.95 -2.90 30.79
CA LYS A 193 -7.72 -2.01 31.67
C LYS A 193 -7.12 -2.12 33.07
N PHE A 194 -6.68 -1.01 33.64
CA PHE A 194 -6.34 -0.94 35.05
C PHE A 194 -7.62 -0.56 35.81
N GLU A 195 -7.99 -1.36 36.79
CA GLU A 195 -9.05 -1.05 37.74
C GLU A 195 -8.39 -0.93 39.11
N ASP A 196 -8.42 0.29 39.65
CA ASP A 196 -7.84 0.60 40.95
C ASP A 196 -8.77 0.04 42.02
N LEU A 197 -8.45 -1.16 42.52
CA LEU A 197 -9.11 -1.75 43.68
C LEU A 197 -8.57 -1.03 44.92
N GLY A 198 -9.06 0.19 45.15
CA GLY A 198 -8.57 1.07 46.23
C GLY A 198 -8.43 0.34 47.56
N GLU A 199 -7.32 0.61 48.26
CA GLU A 199 -7.04 0.13 49.62
C GLU A 199 -8.00 0.69 50.67
#